data_AF-A0A9D1WGX5-F1
#
_entry.id   AF-A0A9D1WGX5-F1
#
_cell.length_a   1.000
_cell.length_b   1.000
_cell.length_c   1.000
_cell.angle_alpha   90.00
_cell.angle_beta   90.00
_cell.angle_gamma   90.00
#
_symmetry.space_group_name_H-M   'P 1'
#
loop_
_entity.id
_entity.type
_entity.pdbx_description
1 polymer ?
#
loop_
_entity_poly.entity_id
_entity_poly.type
_entity_poly.pdbx_seq_one_letter_code
_entity_poly.pdbx_strand_id
1 'polypeptide(L)'
;MGKLKLSLLATALVLCTACSQTAPVTQNAGAENLLVLSDQGSFFVGGSVKQAKGTYDHQQPLKSQGQTLHGDHAYVTYQIPAQHRELPLVFLHGAGQSAKTWESTPDGRDGFATLGLRHGYSTYLVDQPRRGRAGRSTVDETIKATPDDQFWFDNFRMGVWPEYYAHSQFPQSERALEQFLRQITPNTGAYDEQVIAHSMAALMDQIGGGILITHSQGGGPGWHTAMQSSNVKAVVSYEPGSGFVFPEGEVPEPLDTISPFGALSATAVPLEDFKKLTQIPIVIYYGDYIATEPSDNWAMDSWRVRLEMARLFADCINRHGGDATVVHLPELGINGNSHFLFAEENNVQLADMLWQWLKDKGLDHMAQ
;
A
#
# COMPACT_ATOMS: atom_id res chain seq x y z
N MET A 1 -77.32 2.89 49.44
CA MET A 1 -76.66 2.77 48.12
C MET A 1 -75.57 3.84 48.08
N GLY A 2 -74.28 3.64 47.93
CA GLY A 2 -73.36 2.52 47.76
C GLY A 2 -71.96 3.18 47.70
N LYS A 3 -70.96 2.56 48.33
CA LYS A 3 -69.58 3.03 48.55
C LYS A 3 -68.77 3.17 47.24
N LEU A 4 -67.73 4.03 47.20
CA LEU A 4 -66.30 3.71 46.92
C LEU A 4 -65.48 5.00 46.60
N LYS A 5 -64.45 5.35 47.40
CA LYS A 5 -62.99 5.10 47.24
C LYS A 5 -62.37 5.80 46.02
N LEU A 6 -61.62 6.90 46.18
CA LEU A 6 -60.16 6.97 46.45
C LEU A 6 -59.33 6.06 45.54
N SER A 7 -58.46 6.63 44.71
CA SER A 7 -57.06 6.21 44.47
C SER A 7 -56.35 7.13 43.47
N LEU A 8 -55.22 7.71 43.89
CA LEU A 8 -54.16 8.23 43.04
C LEU A 8 -53.71 7.13 42.06
N LEU A 9 -53.52 7.47 40.79
CA LEU A 9 -52.60 6.73 39.91
C LEU A 9 -51.48 7.68 39.53
N ALA A 10 -50.30 7.45 40.11
CA ALA A 10 -49.06 8.02 39.66
C ALA A 10 -48.65 7.30 38.36
N THR A 11 -48.51 8.05 37.27
CA THR A 11 -48.00 7.54 36.01
C THR A 11 -46.48 7.39 36.12
N ALA A 12 -46.00 6.19 36.45
CA ALA A 12 -44.60 5.83 36.30
C ALA A 12 -44.34 5.49 34.82
N LEU A 13 -43.76 6.43 34.09
CA LEU A 13 -43.25 6.20 32.74
C LEU A 13 -41.88 5.51 32.86
N VAL A 14 -41.85 4.19 32.80
CA VAL A 14 -40.63 3.42 32.53
C VAL A 14 -40.57 3.24 31.02
N LEU A 15 -39.78 4.05 30.32
CA LEU A 15 -39.33 3.73 28.97
C LEU A 15 -37.83 3.47 29.01
N CYS A 16 -37.50 2.21 28.75
CA CYS A 16 -36.16 1.65 28.74
C CYS A 16 -35.24 2.41 27.78
N THR A 17 -34.19 3.04 28.32
CA THR A 17 -32.99 3.36 27.56
C THR A 17 -32.28 2.05 27.21
N ALA A 18 -32.59 1.50 26.04
CA ALA A 18 -31.73 0.49 25.43
C ALA A 18 -30.45 1.17 24.94
N CYS A 19 -29.52 1.41 25.86
CA CYS A 19 -28.12 1.61 25.50
C CYS A 19 -27.65 0.31 24.87
N SER A 20 -27.54 0.27 23.55
CA SER A 20 -26.80 -0.75 22.83
C SER A 20 -25.33 -0.66 23.27
N GLN A 21 -24.99 -1.35 24.34
CA GLN A 21 -23.60 -1.65 24.66
C GLN A 21 -23.12 -2.61 23.58
N THR A 22 -22.44 -2.06 22.57
CA THR A 22 -21.53 -2.87 21.75
C THR A 22 -20.45 -3.36 22.70
N ALA A 23 -20.60 -4.58 23.19
CA ALA A 23 -19.53 -5.25 23.90
C ALA A 23 -18.30 -5.26 22.98
N PRO A 24 -17.11 -4.87 23.46
CA PRO A 24 -15.90 -5.10 22.68
C PRO A 24 -15.80 -6.61 22.47
N VAL A 25 -15.60 -7.03 21.22
CA VAL A 25 -15.21 -8.41 20.91
C VAL A 25 -13.79 -8.58 21.44
N THR A 26 -13.64 -8.82 22.74
CA THR A 26 -12.41 -9.40 23.28
C THR A 26 -12.46 -10.86 22.92
N GLN A 27 -11.88 -11.21 21.77
CA GLN A 27 -11.42 -12.58 21.54
C GLN A 27 -10.48 -12.92 22.70
N ASN A 28 -10.80 -13.95 23.47
CA ASN A 28 -9.87 -14.56 24.41
C ASN A 28 -8.68 -15.09 23.60
N ALA A 29 -7.63 -14.28 23.46
CA ALA A 29 -6.36 -14.73 22.92
C ALA A 29 -5.73 -15.67 23.95
N GLY A 30 -5.92 -16.97 23.78
CA GLY A 30 -5.08 -17.97 24.44
C GLY A 30 -3.61 -17.75 24.08
N ALA A 31 -2.69 -18.33 24.85
CA ALA A 31 -1.25 -18.20 24.61
C ALA A 31 -0.81 -18.57 23.17
N GLU A 32 -1.60 -19.38 22.46
CA GLU A 32 -1.37 -19.78 21.06
C GLU A 32 -1.61 -18.66 20.03
N ASN A 33 -2.29 -17.55 20.38
CA ASN A 33 -2.54 -16.42 19.48
C ASN A 33 -1.64 -15.20 19.72
N LEU A 34 -0.70 -15.30 20.67
CA LEU A 34 0.21 -14.21 21.01
C LEU A 34 1.24 -13.97 19.90
N LEU A 35 1.42 -12.71 19.52
CA LEU A 35 2.55 -12.29 18.68
C LEU A 35 3.69 -11.82 19.59
N VAL A 36 4.75 -12.62 19.67
CA VAL A 36 5.94 -12.29 20.48
C VAL A 36 6.97 -11.62 19.58
N LEU A 37 7.33 -10.38 19.92
CA LEU A 37 8.32 -9.59 19.20
C LEU A 37 9.64 -9.57 19.97
N SER A 38 10.75 -9.76 19.26
CA SER A 38 12.09 -9.54 19.82
C SER A 38 12.44 -8.05 19.83
N ASP A 39 11.97 -7.30 18.83
CA ASP A 39 12.20 -5.86 18.73
C ASP A 39 11.07 -5.16 17.95
N GLN A 40 10.86 -3.88 18.24
CA GLN A 40 9.99 -3.01 17.46
C GLN A 40 10.39 -1.54 17.62
N GLY A 41 10.16 -0.76 16.57
CA GLY A 41 10.42 0.67 16.65
C GLY A 41 10.06 1.43 15.38
N SER A 42 10.66 2.61 15.26
CA SER A 42 10.55 3.43 14.06
C SER A 42 11.76 4.32 13.89
N PHE A 43 12.06 4.69 12.66
CA PHE A 43 13.13 5.61 12.30
C PHE A 43 12.81 6.35 10.99
N PHE A 44 13.59 7.38 10.69
CA PHE A 44 13.59 8.05 9.39
C PHE A 44 14.82 7.65 8.59
N VAL A 45 14.70 7.58 7.27
CA VAL A 45 15.80 7.17 6.38
C VAL A 45 15.72 7.92 5.04
N GLY A 46 16.88 8.14 4.42
CA GLY A 46 17.00 8.94 3.21
C GLY A 46 16.77 10.43 3.45
N GLY A 47 16.19 11.09 2.45
CA GLY A 47 15.93 12.53 2.47
C GLY A 47 17.14 13.42 2.19
N SER A 48 16.92 14.72 2.31
CA SER A 48 17.91 15.75 2.01
C SER A 48 17.87 16.90 3.01
N VAL A 49 18.87 17.77 2.94
CA VAL A 49 18.98 18.97 3.78
C VAL A 49 19.04 20.20 2.88
N LYS A 50 18.00 21.03 2.93
CA LYS A 50 17.97 22.34 2.29
C LYS A 50 18.56 23.37 3.26
N GLN A 51 19.52 24.18 2.80
CA GLN A 51 20.11 25.25 3.61
C GLN A 51 19.83 26.62 2.99
N ALA A 52 19.30 27.53 3.80
CA ALA A 52 19.10 28.91 3.40
C ALA A 52 20.43 29.68 3.43
N LYS A 53 20.66 30.54 2.43
CA LYS A 53 21.84 31.41 2.37
C LYS A 53 21.87 32.38 3.57
N GLY A 54 23.07 32.75 4.01
CA GLY A 54 23.32 33.68 5.12
C GLY A 54 23.73 32.98 6.41
N THR A 55 23.64 33.69 7.53
CA THR A 55 24.03 33.21 8.87
C THR A 55 22.82 33.21 9.78
N TYR A 56 22.68 32.18 10.61
CA TYR A 56 21.63 32.11 11.62
C TYR A 56 21.82 33.19 12.68
N ASP A 57 20.79 34.00 12.89
CA ASP A 57 20.71 34.99 13.96
C ASP A 57 19.72 34.51 15.03
N HIS A 58 20.24 34.08 16.19
CA HIS A 58 19.44 33.61 17.32
C HIS A 58 18.50 34.70 17.87
N GLN A 59 18.74 35.98 17.57
CA GLN A 59 17.83 37.06 17.95
C GLN A 59 16.63 37.20 16.99
N GLN A 60 16.69 36.55 15.80
CA GLN A 60 15.65 36.60 14.78
C GLN A 60 15.28 35.18 14.30
N PRO A 61 14.81 34.28 15.19
CA PRO A 61 14.67 32.85 14.89
C PRO A 61 13.63 32.52 13.80
N LEU A 62 12.70 33.44 13.51
CA LEU A 62 11.70 33.28 12.44
C LEU A 62 12.26 33.62 11.05
N LYS A 63 13.46 34.18 10.95
CA LYS A 63 14.12 34.46 9.67
C LYS A 63 14.91 33.24 9.21
N SER A 64 14.75 32.85 7.95
CA SER A 64 15.29 31.59 7.44
C SER A 64 16.81 31.60 7.24
N GLN A 65 17.48 32.76 7.17
CA GLN A 65 18.91 32.83 6.82
C GLN A 65 19.77 31.92 7.70
N GLY A 66 20.67 31.15 7.06
CA GLY A 66 21.57 30.21 7.72
C GLY A 66 20.91 28.98 8.35
N GLN A 67 19.58 28.90 8.39
CA GLN A 67 18.85 27.74 8.91
C GLN A 67 18.82 26.58 7.90
N THR A 68 18.62 25.37 8.40
CA THR A 68 18.50 24.14 7.62
C THR A 68 17.10 23.52 7.74
N LEU A 69 16.70 22.82 6.70
CA LEU A 69 15.47 22.04 6.61
C LEU A 69 15.83 20.61 6.19
N HIS A 70 15.78 19.68 7.14
CA HIS A 70 15.83 18.24 6.87
C HIS A 70 14.43 17.80 6.42
N GLY A 71 14.32 17.20 5.25
CA GLY A 71 13.04 16.79 4.67
C GLY A 71 13.20 15.72 3.59
N ASP A 72 12.09 15.34 2.95
CA ASP A 72 12.03 14.31 1.91
C ASP A 72 12.56 12.92 2.32
N HIS A 73 12.62 12.65 3.62
CA HIS A 73 12.92 11.32 4.16
C HIS A 73 11.69 10.42 4.10
N ALA A 74 11.91 9.11 4.10
CA ALA A 74 10.88 8.14 4.42
C ALA A 74 10.75 7.98 5.95
N TYR A 75 9.54 7.69 6.43
CA TYR A 75 9.31 7.21 7.79
C TYR A 75 9.09 5.71 7.75
N VAL A 76 9.71 4.98 8.67
CA VAL A 76 9.66 3.53 8.73
C VAL A 76 9.27 3.11 10.14
N THR A 77 8.28 2.24 10.25
CA THR A 77 8.03 1.47 11.48
C THR A 77 8.33 0.00 11.22
N TYR A 78 8.91 -0.67 12.20
CA TYR A 78 9.29 -2.07 12.06
C TYR A 78 8.92 -2.89 13.28
N GLN A 79 8.68 -4.18 13.04
CA GLN A 79 8.47 -5.20 14.05
C GLN A 79 9.22 -6.47 13.63
N ILE A 80 9.90 -7.10 14.59
CA ILE A 80 10.69 -8.32 14.40
C ILE A 80 10.11 -9.41 15.31
N PRO A 81 9.58 -10.51 14.75
CA PRO A 81 9.14 -11.65 15.54
C PRO A 81 10.30 -12.31 16.29
N ALA A 82 10.02 -12.90 17.47
CA ALA A 82 11.02 -13.60 18.26
C ALA A 82 11.70 -14.74 17.49
N GLN A 83 10.94 -15.46 16.66
CA GLN A 83 11.45 -16.38 15.65
C GLN A 83 11.15 -15.77 14.29
N HIS A 84 12.18 -15.32 13.59
CA HIS A 84 12.02 -14.61 12.32
C HIS A 84 12.85 -15.23 11.19
N ARG A 85 12.43 -14.94 9.97
CA ARG A 85 13.11 -15.26 8.72
C ARG A 85 14.22 -14.25 8.43
N GLU A 86 15.23 -14.68 7.69
CA GLU A 86 16.40 -13.86 7.36
C GLU A 86 16.03 -12.59 6.60
N LEU A 87 15.11 -12.71 5.63
CA LEU A 87 14.71 -11.60 4.77
C LEU A 87 13.44 -10.94 5.30
N PRO A 88 13.47 -9.63 5.64
CA PRO A 88 12.29 -8.88 6.01
C PRO A 88 11.41 -8.56 4.80
N LEU A 89 10.13 -8.29 5.06
CA LEU A 89 9.19 -7.71 4.10
C LEU A 89 9.19 -6.19 4.27
N VAL A 90 9.46 -5.46 3.19
CA VAL A 90 9.49 -4.00 3.16
C VAL A 90 8.33 -3.49 2.32
N PHE A 91 7.38 -2.80 2.93
CA PHE A 91 6.11 -2.45 2.31
C PHE A 91 6.05 -0.97 1.89
N LEU A 92 5.83 -0.73 0.60
CA LEU A 92 5.67 0.58 -0.02
C LEU A 92 4.25 0.75 -0.60
N HIS A 93 3.49 1.67 0.00
CA HIS A 93 2.10 1.95 -0.41
C HIS A 93 1.98 2.71 -1.74
N GLY A 94 0.75 2.85 -2.23
CA GLY A 94 0.40 3.58 -3.45
C GLY A 94 0.07 5.08 -3.28
N ALA A 95 -0.54 5.64 -4.33
CA ALA A 95 -1.01 7.04 -4.36
C ALA A 95 -2.15 7.25 -3.38
N GLY A 96 -2.18 8.42 -2.71
CA GLY A 96 -3.25 8.76 -1.77
C GLY A 96 -3.29 7.86 -0.51
N GLN A 97 -2.31 7.00 -0.27
CA GLN A 97 -2.27 6.06 0.84
C GLN A 97 -1.07 6.32 1.76
N SER A 98 -0.95 5.51 2.82
CA SER A 98 0.17 5.50 3.78
C SER A 98 0.51 4.06 4.18
N ALA A 99 1.41 3.86 5.15
CA ALA A 99 1.68 2.56 5.79
C ALA A 99 0.39 1.84 6.25
N LYS A 100 -0.68 2.60 6.55
CA LYS A 100 -2.02 2.09 6.90
C LYS A 100 -2.61 1.10 5.88
N THR A 101 -2.12 1.14 4.64
CA THR A 101 -2.39 0.16 3.58
C THR A 101 -2.20 -1.28 4.07
N TRP A 102 -1.15 -1.53 4.84
CA TRP A 102 -0.67 -2.87 5.19
C TRP A 102 -1.00 -3.29 6.63
N GLU A 103 -1.46 -2.34 7.44
CA GLU A 103 -1.94 -2.54 8.81
C GLU A 103 -3.34 -3.21 8.81
N SER A 104 -4.09 -3.14 9.92
CA SER A 104 -5.44 -3.72 10.00
C SER A 104 -6.33 -3.31 8.82
N THR A 105 -7.13 -4.25 8.32
CA THR A 105 -8.07 -4.00 7.22
C THR A 105 -9.14 -2.97 7.63
N PRO A 106 -9.88 -2.35 6.69
CA PRO A 106 -10.92 -1.36 7.02
C PRO A 106 -12.02 -1.90 7.94
N ASP A 107 -12.30 -3.19 7.90
CA ASP A 107 -13.24 -3.89 8.78
C ASP A 107 -12.61 -4.43 10.08
N GLY A 108 -11.29 -4.23 10.28
CA GLY A 108 -10.59 -4.50 11.53
C GLY A 108 -9.93 -5.88 11.65
N ARG A 109 -9.81 -6.65 10.56
CA ARG A 109 -9.02 -7.89 10.52
C ARG A 109 -7.52 -7.59 10.47
N ASP A 110 -6.71 -8.62 10.67
CA ASP A 110 -5.27 -8.57 10.45
C ASP A 110 -4.98 -8.29 8.96
N GLY A 111 -4.15 -7.29 8.69
CA GLY A 111 -3.61 -7.04 7.36
C GLY A 111 -2.26 -7.73 7.14
N PHE A 112 -1.68 -7.51 5.97
CA PHE A 112 -0.45 -8.20 5.53
C PHE A 112 0.74 -8.01 6.47
N ALA A 113 0.86 -6.86 7.15
CA ALA A 113 1.90 -6.66 8.15
C ALA A 113 1.77 -7.67 9.30
N THR A 114 0.60 -7.77 9.91
CA THR A 114 0.35 -8.70 11.02
C THR A 114 0.40 -10.16 10.57
N LEU A 115 -0.15 -10.48 9.40
CA LEU A 115 -0.08 -11.82 8.83
C LEU A 115 1.38 -12.24 8.56
N GLY A 116 2.21 -11.33 8.04
CA GLY A 116 3.65 -11.56 7.83
C GLY A 116 4.39 -11.82 9.14
N LEU A 117 4.13 -11.02 10.18
CA LEU A 117 4.72 -11.23 11.51
C LEU A 117 4.35 -12.60 12.09
N ARG A 118 3.09 -13.03 11.94
CA ARG A 118 2.65 -14.37 12.35
C ARG A 118 3.29 -15.50 11.54
N HIS A 119 3.70 -15.23 10.30
CA HIS A 119 4.46 -16.15 9.45
C HIS A 119 5.99 -16.06 9.63
N GLY A 120 6.44 -15.34 10.66
CA GLY A 120 7.85 -15.20 11.00
C GLY A 120 8.61 -14.20 10.14
N TYR A 121 7.95 -13.35 9.37
CA TYR A 121 8.64 -12.28 8.64
C TYR A 121 8.75 -11.03 9.51
N SER A 122 9.95 -10.45 9.60
CA SER A 122 10.08 -9.06 10.05
C SER A 122 9.40 -8.13 9.04
N THR A 123 8.65 -7.13 9.51
CA THR A 123 7.92 -6.23 8.63
C THR A 123 8.36 -4.79 8.83
N TYR A 124 8.64 -4.10 7.73
CA TYR A 124 8.99 -2.68 7.68
C TYR A 124 7.93 -1.95 6.87
N LEU A 125 7.10 -1.15 7.53
CA LEU A 125 6.06 -0.36 6.88
C LEU A 125 6.56 1.05 6.66
N VAL A 126 6.44 1.53 5.43
CA VAL A 126 7.01 2.81 5.01
C VAL A 126 5.90 3.79 4.68
N ASP A 127 5.98 5.00 5.26
CA ASP A 127 5.39 6.19 4.68
C ASP A 127 6.44 6.82 3.76
N GLN A 128 6.16 6.86 2.46
CA GLN A 128 7.09 7.40 1.47
C GLN A 128 7.31 8.90 1.69
N PRO A 129 8.44 9.48 1.20
CA PRO A 129 8.66 10.92 1.26
C PRO A 129 7.44 11.76 0.86
N ARG A 130 7.16 12.80 1.65
CA ARG A 130 6.04 13.74 1.43
C ARG A 130 4.66 13.11 1.64
N ARG A 131 4.55 12.05 2.44
CA ARG A 131 3.28 11.37 2.78
C ARG A 131 3.21 11.03 4.26
N GLY A 132 2.02 11.12 4.87
CA GLY A 132 1.78 10.62 6.23
C GLY A 132 2.78 11.16 7.25
N ARG A 133 3.44 10.26 8.00
CA ARG A 133 4.46 10.60 9.01
C ARG A 133 5.76 11.12 8.39
N ALA A 134 5.98 10.91 7.09
CA ALA A 134 7.06 11.48 6.29
C ALA A 134 6.69 12.82 5.63
N GLY A 135 5.77 13.58 6.24
CA GLY A 135 5.19 14.80 5.66
C GLY A 135 6.12 16.01 5.58
N ARG A 136 7.37 15.96 6.08
CA ARG A 136 8.29 17.11 6.07
C ARG A 136 8.98 17.23 4.71
N SER A 137 8.32 17.91 3.77
CA SER A 137 8.80 18.16 2.40
C SER A 137 9.91 19.23 2.35
N THR A 138 10.81 19.15 1.36
CA THR A 138 11.74 20.24 1.02
C THR A 138 11.24 21.18 -0.10
N VAL A 139 10.10 20.84 -0.70
CA VAL A 139 9.36 21.62 -1.69
C VAL A 139 8.02 22.07 -1.13
N ASP A 140 7.54 23.23 -1.59
CA ASP A 140 6.26 23.78 -1.17
C ASP A 140 5.09 23.02 -1.82
N GLU A 141 3.94 22.97 -1.16
CA GLU A 141 2.70 22.38 -1.67
C GLU A 141 1.47 23.03 -1.03
N THR A 142 0.36 23.03 -1.76
CA THR A 142 -0.96 23.43 -1.25
C THR A 142 -1.89 22.21 -1.18
N ILE A 143 -2.20 21.78 0.04
CA ILE A 143 -3.12 20.68 0.29
C ILE A 143 -4.57 21.17 0.14
N LYS A 144 -5.30 20.62 -0.84
CA LYS A 144 -6.70 20.94 -1.09
C LYS A 144 -7.63 19.95 -0.39
N ALA A 145 -8.73 20.45 0.17
CA ALA A 145 -9.82 19.63 0.73
C ALA A 145 -10.87 19.33 -0.35
N THR A 146 -10.47 18.67 -1.43
CA THR A 146 -11.35 18.29 -2.54
C THR A 146 -12.20 17.09 -2.14
N PRO A 147 -13.55 17.12 -2.29
CA PRO A 147 -14.36 15.91 -2.18
C PRO A 147 -14.15 15.00 -3.39
N ASP A 148 -13.58 13.81 -3.19
CA ASP A 148 -13.20 12.88 -4.27
C ASP A 148 -13.42 11.39 -3.93
N ASP A 149 -14.15 11.08 -2.86
CA ASP A 149 -14.39 9.69 -2.41
C ASP A 149 -14.95 8.78 -3.53
N GLN A 150 -15.91 9.27 -4.32
CA GLN A 150 -16.51 8.52 -5.42
C GLN A 150 -15.50 8.19 -6.51
N PHE A 151 -14.60 9.13 -6.80
CA PHE A 151 -13.53 8.90 -7.77
C PHE A 151 -12.62 7.77 -7.30
N TRP A 152 -12.26 7.76 -6.02
CA TRP A 152 -11.43 6.70 -5.45
C TRP A 152 -12.14 5.34 -5.41
N PHE A 153 -13.42 5.31 -5.05
CA PHE A 153 -14.23 4.10 -5.06
C PHE A 153 -14.23 3.40 -6.43
N ASP A 154 -14.51 4.17 -7.49
CA ASP A 154 -14.51 3.67 -8.87
C ASP A 154 -13.08 3.28 -9.29
N ASN A 155 -12.09 4.15 -9.07
CA ASN A 155 -10.69 3.90 -9.44
C ASN A 155 -10.14 2.62 -8.81
N PHE A 156 -10.54 2.32 -7.57
CA PHE A 156 -10.09 1.13 -6.84
C PHE A 156 -10.91 -0.13 -7.15
N ARG A 157 -11.82 -0.03 -8.11
CA ARG A 157 -12.66 -1.14 -8.59
C ARG A 157 -13.44 -1.81 -7.47
N MET A 158 -13.93 -1.03 -6.51
CA MET A 158 -14.88 -1.50 -5.51
C MET A 158 -16.26 -1.71 -6.13
N GLY A 159 -16.58 -0.91 -7.15
CA GLY A 159 -17.85 -0.95 -7.87
C GLY A 159 -18.00 0.21 -8.84
N VAL A 160 -19.26 0.54 -9.14
CA VAL A 160 -19.65 1.80 -9.79
C VAL A 160 -20.51 2.53 -8.78
N TRP A 161 -20.00 3.62 -8.21
CA TRP A 161 -20.64 4.29 -7.10
C TRP A 161 -22.15 4.52 -7.32
N PRO A 162 -23.02 4.20 -6.34
CA PRO A 162 -22.70 3.71 -4.98
C PRO A 162 -22.65 2.19 -4.84
N GLU A 163 -22.81 1.45 -5.94
CA GLU A 163 -23.01 -0.01 -5.91
C GLU A 163 -21.68 -0.75 -6.01
N TYR A 164 -21.45 -1.72 -5.13
CA TYR A 164 -20.33 -2.65 -5.24
C TYR A 164 -20.51 -3.59 -6.43
N TYR A 165 -19.40 -4.08 -7.00
CA TYR A 165 -19.48 -5.16 -7.97
C TYR A 165 -20.01 -6.45 -7.33
N ALA A 166 -20.69 -7.26 -8.15
CA ALA A 166 -21.17 -8.57 -7.72
C ALA A 166 -19.99 -9.46 -7.29
N HIS A 167 -20.16 -10.18 -6.18
CA HIS A 167 -19.15 -11.06 -5.58
C HIS A 167 -17.88 -10.35 -5.08
N SER A 168 -17.95 -9.03 -4.83
CA SER A 168 -16.79 -8.28 -4.31
C SER A 168 -16.30 -8.87 -2.99
N GLN A 169 -14.99 -9.03 -2.89
CA GLN A 169 -14.27 -9.42 -1.68
C GLN A 169 -13.98 -8.20 -0.79
N PHE A 170 -14.29 -6.98 -1.20
CA PHE A 170 -14.12 -5.83 -0.33
C PHE A 170 -15.18 -5.87 0.78
N PRO A 171 -14.82 -5.69 2.06
CA PRO A 171 -15.80 -5.72 3.16
C PRO A 171 -16.87 -4.63 3.00
N GLN A 172 -18.13 -5.03 2.83
CA GLN A 172 -19.20 -4.11 2.39
C GLN A 172 -19.94 -3.38 3.52
N SER A 173 -19.48 -3.49 4.77
CA SER A 173 -20.11 -2.76 5.88
C SER A 173 -19.90 -1.25 5.75
N GLU A 174 -20.88 -0.44 6.19
CA GLU A 174 -20.75 1.03 6.19
C GLU A 174 -19.47 1.50 6.91
N ARG A 175 -19.15 0.85 8.05
CA ARG A 175 -17.93 1.11 8.81
C ARG A 175 -16.67 0.83 7.98
N ALA A 176 -16.63 -0.25 7.21
CA ALA A 176 -15.45 -0.60 6.42
C ALA A 176 -15.19 0.43 5.32
N LEU A 177 -16.23 0.84 4.59
CA LEU A 177 -16.10 1.93 3.61
C LEU A 177 -15.67 3.24 4.27
N GLU A 178 -16.28 3.59 5.41
CA GLU A 178 -15.90 4.79 6.17
C GLU A 178 -14.43 4.76 6.59
N GLN A 179 -13.95 3.65 7.15
CA GLN A 179 -12.54 3.51 7.56
C GLN A 179 -11.58 3.53 6.37
N PHE A 180 -11.98 2.93 5.24
CA PHE A 180 -11.18 2.95 4.03
C PHE A 180 -11.01 4.38 3.50
N LEU A 181 -12.10 5.14 3.38
CA LEU A 181 -12.03 6.53 2.91
C LEU A 181 -11.21 7.42 3.87
N ARG A 182 -11.29 7.18 5.18
CA ARG A 182 -10.47 7.88 6.20
C ARG A 182 -8.97 7.60 6.10
N GLN A 183 -8.58 6.50 5.47
CA GLN A 183 -7.17 6.12 5.35
C GLN A 183 -6.45 6.85 4.19
N ILE A 184 -7.22 7.49 3.30
CA ILE A 184 -6.70 8.28 2.20
C ILE A 184 -6.00 9.53 2.77
N THR A 185 -4.77 9.79 2.34
CA THR A 185 -3.95 10.91 2.81
C THR A 185 -3.30 11.66 1.64
N PRO A 186 -3.21 13.01 1.69
CA PRO A 186 -2.62 13.80 0.63
C PRO A 186 -1.09 13.68 0.60
N ASN A 187 -0.50 14.09 -0.51
CA ASN A 187 0.90 14.48 -0.55
C ASN A 187 1.12 15.84 0.13
N THR A 188 2.26 16.03 0.78
CA THR A 188 2.71 17.30 1.37
C THR A 188 3.78 18.01 0.51
N GLY A 189 3.96 17.54 -0.72
CA GLY A 189 4.95 17.96 -1.71
C GLY A 189 4.67 17.26 -3.04
N ALA A 190 5.09 17.82 -4.17
CA ALA A 190 4.90 17.16 -5.47
C ALA A 190 5.42 15.70 -5.45
N TYR A 191 4.72 14.78 -6.13
CA TYR A 191 5.20 13.41 -6.29
C TYR A 191 6.51 13.40 -7.07
N ASP A 192 7.49 12.66 -6.57
CA ASP A 192 8.77 12.46 -7.23
C ASP A 192 9.22 11.02 -6.98
N GLU A 193 9.16 10.22 -8.04
CA GLU A 193 9.49 8.80 -8.02
C GLU A 193 10.93 8.53 -7.58
N GLN A 194 11.88 9.39 -8.00
CA GLN A 194 13.29 9.21 -7.66
C GLN A 194 13.53 9.54 -6.19
N VAL A 195 12.90 10.57 -5.64
CA VAL A 195 13.02 10.88 -4.20
C VAL A 195 12.55 9.71 -3.33
N ILE A 196 11.47 9.04 -3.74
CA ILE A 196 10.95 7.85 -3.06
C ILE A 196 11.94 6.68 -3.21
N ALA A 197 12.36 6.38 -4.44
CA ALA A 197 13.28 5.28 -4.74
C ALA A 197 14.61 5.39 -3.99
N HIS A 198 15.21 6.59 -3.92
CA HIS A 198 16.44 6.81 -3.17
C HIS A 198 16.26 6.55 -1.66
N SER A 199 15.13 6.95 -1.08
CA SER A 199 14.87 6.70 0.35
C SER A 199 14.63 5.22 0.64
N MET A 200 13.97 4.50 -0.29
CA MET A 200 13.77 3.05 -0.20
C MET A 200 15.08 2.28 -0.41
N ALA A 201 15.96 2.71 -1.32
CA ALA A 201 17.28 2.13 -1.51
C ALA A 201 18.15 2.31 -0.24
N ALA A 202 18.13 3.51 0.35
CA ALA A 202 18.80 3.78 1.62
C ALA A 202 18.24 2.92 2.77
N LEU A 203 16.92 2.66 2.79
CA LEU A 203 16.31 1.72 3.73
C LEU A 203 16.87 0.31 3.54
N MET A 204 16.87 -0.20 2.30
CA MET A 204 17.38 -1.54 2.00
C MET A 204 18.84 -1.70 2.42
N ASP A 205 19.66 -0.68 2.20
CA ASP A 205 21.07 -0.68 2.63
C ASP A 205 21.20 -0.65 4.15
N GLN A 206 20.38 0.14 4.85
CA GLN A 206 20.41 0.25 6.32
C GLN A 206 19.99 -1.06 7.02
N ILE A 207 19.05 -1.81 6.46
CA ILE A 207 18.54 -3.06 7.07
C ILE A 207 19.25 -4.32 6.57
N GLY A 208 20.18 -4.20 5.61
CA GLY A 208 20.92 -5.34 5.05
C GLY A 208 20.18 -6.13 3.97
N GLY A 209 19.08 -5.58 3.44
CA GLY A 209 18.28 -6.15 2.37
C GLY A 209 16.96 -6.77 2.79
N GLY A 210 16.15 -7.15 1.79
CA GLY A 210 14.82 -7.69 2.02
C GLY A 210 14.01 -7.89 0.75
N ILE A 211 12.75 -8.29 0.94
CA ILE A 211 11.74 -8.44 -0.10
C ILE A 211 10.96 -7.15 -0.20
N LEU A 212 10.97 -6.52 -1.38
CA LEU A 212 10.23 -5.29 -1.61
C LEU A 212 8.79 -5.62 -2.02
N ILE A 213 7.83 -5.19 -1.20
CA ILE A 213 6.40 -5.32 -1.45
C ILE A 213 5.85 -3.94 -1.85
N THR A 214 5.28 -3.82 -3.05
CA THR A 214 4.77 -2.54 -3.55
C THR A 214 3.30 -2.61 -3.93
N HIS A 215 2.63 -1.46 -3.95
CA HIS A 215 1.25 -1.35 -4.40
C HIS A 215 1.03 -0.15 -5.32
N SER A 216 0.29 -0.32 -6.42
CA SER A 216 -0.21 0.79 -7.24
C SER A 216 0.90 1.72 -7.75
N GLN A 217 0.81 3.02 -7.50
CA GLN A 217 1.88 3.99 -7.78
C GLN A 217 3.24 3.56 -7.21
N GLY A 218 3.28 2.84 -6.07
CA GLY A 218 4.51 2.35 -5.45
C GLY A 218 5.27 1.34 -6.32
N GLY A 219 4.65 0.78 -7.37
CA GLY A 219 5.33 -0.07 -8.35
C GLY A 219 6.49 0.65 -9.02
N GLY A 220 6.25 1.85 -9.56
CA GLY A 220 7.25 2.66 -10.25
C GLY A 220 8.52 2.97 -9.44
N PRO A 221 8.40 3.63 -8.26
CA PRO A 221 9.53 3.82 -7.36
C PRO A 221 10.15 2.49 -6.91
N GLY A 222 9.37 1.41 -6.85
CA GLY A 222 9.84 0.07 -6.55
C GLY A 222 10.82 -0.47 -7.58
N TRP A 223 10.51 -0.33 -8.88
CA TRP A 223 11.43 -0.72 -9.96
C TRP A 223 12.73 0.06 -9.89
N HIS A 224 12.65 1.38 -9.65
CA HIS A 224 13.84 2.21 -9.45
C HIS A 224 14.63 1.82 -8.20
N THR A 225 13.96 1.48 -7.09
CA THR A 225 14.61 1.00 -5.87
C THR A 225 15.43 -0.27 -6.15
N ALA A 226 14.85 -1.23 -6.87
CA ALA A 226 15.54 -2.47 -7.25
C ALA A 226 16.72 -2.24 -8.21
N MET A 227 16.65 -1.22 -9.08
CA MET A 227 17.79 -0.83 -9.92
C MET A 227 18.87 -0.02 -9.14
N GLN A 228 18.52 0.60 -8.02
CA GLN A 228 19.42 1.41 -7.21
C GLN A 228 20.12 0.62 -6.09
N SER A 229 19.51 -0.46 -5.58
CA SER A 229 20.07 -1.24 -4.48
C SER A 229 20.08 -2.75 -4.78
N SER A 230 21.27 -3.36 -4.71
CA SER A 230 21.47 -4.81 -4.79
C SER A 230 21.01 -5.55 -3.52
N ASN A 231 20.54 -4.82 -2.52
CA ASN A 231 19.98 -5.37 -1.29
C ASN A 231 18.49 -5.74 -1.43
N VAL A 232 17.82 -5.33 -2.50
CA VAL A 232 16.52 -5.89 -2.88
C VAL A 232 16.72 -7.34 -3.36
N LYS A 233 16.07 -8.31 -2.72
CA LYS A 233 16.21 -9.74 -3.06
C LYS A 233 15.08 -10.30 -3.90
N ALA A 234 13.93 -9.63 -3.90
CA ALA A 234 12.81 -9.89 -4.79
C ALA A 234 11.86 -8.70 -4.77
N VAL A 235 11.01 -8.60 -5.79
CA VAL A 235 9.89 -7.64 -5.81
C VAL A 235 8.56 -8.37 -5.94
N VAL A 236 7.63 -8.04 -5.06
CA VAL A 236 6.23 -8.43 -5.16
C VAL A 236 5.40 -7.17 -5.33
N SER A 237 4.76 -7.02 -6.47
CA SER A 237 3.97 -5.82 -6.77
C SER A 237 2.50 -6.14 -6.89
N TYR A 238 1.68 -5.50 -6.07
CA TYR A 238 0.23 -5.57 -6.15
C TYR A 238 -0.28 -4.43 -7.01
N GLU A 239 -0.85 -4.77 -8.16
CA GLU A 239 -1.50 -3.86 -9.08
C GLU A 239 -0.67 -2.61 -9.44
N PRO A 240 0.59 -2.73 -9.92
CA PRO A 240 1.39 -1.57 -10.29
C PRO A 240 0.62 -0.69 -11.28
N GLY A 241 0.48 0.59 -10.92
CA GLY A 241 -0.44 1.50 -11.61
C GLY A 241 0.23 2.37 -12.67
N SER A 242 1.55 2.51 -12.63
CA SER A 242 2.34 3.40 -13.49
C SER A 242 3.83 3.17 -13.26
N GLY A 243 4.68 3.90 -13.99
CA GLY A 243 6.13 3.92 -13.77
C GLY A 243 6.85 2.66 -14.24
N PHE A 244 6.23 1.86 -15.10
CA PHE A 244 6.90 0.75 -15.76
C PHE A 244 8.12 1.25 -16.52
N VAL A 245 9.21 0.49 -16.47
CA VAL A 245 10.49 0.84 -17.11
C VAL A 245 10.84 -0.19 -18.18
N PHE A 246 11.43 0.25 -19.28
CA PHE A 246 11.92 -0.63 -20.34
C PHE A 246 13.32 -0.16 -20.76
N PRO A 247 14.17 -1.04 -21.32
CA PRO A 247 15.40 -0.60 -21.96
C PRO A 247 15.12 0.46 -23.03
N GLU A 248 16.04 1.41 -23.17
CA GLU A 248 16.05 2.32 -24.32
C GLU A 248 15.89 1.56 -25.65
N GLY A 249 14.92 1.97 -26.46
CA GLY A 249 14.60 1.30 -27.75
C GLY A 249 13.61 0.14 -27.65
N GLU A 250 13.18 -0.25 -26.45
CA GLU A 250 12.20 -1.33 -26.22
C GLU A 250 10.92 -0.86 -25.50
N VAL A 251 10.76 0.44 -25.29
CA VAL A 251 9.54 1.02 -24.71
C VAL A 251 8.35 0.72 -25.64
N PRO A 252 7.28 0.05 -25.17
CA PRO A 252 6.08 -0.16 -25.97
C PRO A 252 5.41 1.17 -26.34
N GLU A 253 4.65 1.17 -27.44
CA GLU A 253 3.79 2.30 -27.76
C GLU A 253 2.79 2.57 -26.61
N PRO A 254 2.41 3.85 -26.36
CA PRO A 254 1.42 4.17 -25.34
C PRO A 254 0.12 3.38 -25.53
N LEU A 255 -0.41 2.83 -24.43
CA LEU A 255 -1.65 2.07 -24.46
C LEU A 255 -2.85 3.01 -24.25
N ASP A 256 -3.70 3.10 -25.26
CA ASP A 256 -4.87 3.97 -25.25
C ASP A 256 -5.94 3.50 -24.26
N THR A 257 -6.52 4.47 -23.55
CA THR A 257 -7.58 4.28 -22.57
C THR A 257 -8.44 5.54 -22.46
N ILE A 258 -9.70 5.37 -22.04
CA ILE A 258 -10.59 6.48 -21.68
C ILE A 258 -10.36 7.02 -20.26
N SER A 259 -9.37 6.47 -19.55
CA SER A 259 -8.96 6.93 -18.23
C SER A 259 -8.70 8.44 -18.20
N PRO A 260 -9.09 9.15 -17.12
CA PRO A 260 -8.79 10.57 -16.95
C PRO A 260 -7.28 10.84 -16.78
N PHE A 261 -6.46 9.79 -16.60
CA PHE A 261 -5.01 9.90 -16.55
C PHE A 261 -4.35 9.92 -17.95
N GLY A 262 -5.12 9.73 -19.01
CA GLY A 262 -4.61 9.60 -20.38
C GLY A 262 -4.02 8.23 -20.68
N ALA A 263 -3.47 8.09 -21.89
CA ALA A 263 -2.80 6.87 -22.35
C ALA A 263 -1.65 6.47 -21.41
N LEU A 264 -1.52 5.17 -21.15
CA LEU A 264 -0.48 4.66 -20.27
C LEU A 264 0.83 4.49 -21.04
N SER A 265 1.85 5.25 -20.64
CA SER A 265 3.21 5.13 -21.17
C SER A 265 4.17 4.56 -20.12
N ALA A 266 5.21 3.88 -20.60
CA ALA A 266 6.34 3.45 -19.81
C ALA A 266 7.55 4.39 -20.02
N THR A 267 8.58 4.27 -19.19
CA THR A 267 9.78 5.11 -19.24
C THR A 267 10.99 4.31 -19.72
N ALA A 268 11.80 4.90 -20.60
CA ALA A 268 13.07 4.32 -21.02
C ALA A 268 14.11 4.43 -19.91
N VAL A 269 14.88 3.38 -19.68
CA VAL A 269 16.05 3.37 -18.79
C VAL A 269 17.26 2.74 -19.50
N PRO A 270 18.49 3.06 -19.08
CA PRO A 270 19.68 2.40 -19.61
C PRO A 270 19.59 0.89 -19.47
N LEU A 271 19.98 0.14 -20.50
CA LEU A 271 19.92 -1.33 -20.49
C LEU A 271 20.64 -1.95 -19.28
N GLU A 272 21.78 -1.38 -18.88
CA GLU A 272 22.55 -1.88 -17.73
C GLU A 272 21.82 -1.69 -16.39
N ASP A 273 20.97 -0.66 -16.26
CA ASP A 273 20.10 -0.51 -15.10
C ASP A 273 18.93 -1.49 -15.17
N PHE A 274 18.28 -1.61 -16.33
CA PHE A 274 17.19 -2.57 -16.52
C PHE A 274 17.62 -4.02 -16.21
N LYS A 275 18.82 -4.42 -16.61
CA LYS A 275 19.40 -5.75 -16.30
C LYS A 275 19.53 -6.05 -14.81
N LYS A 276 19.44 -5.07 -13.91
CA LYS A 276 19.39 -5.34 -12.47
C LYS A 276 18.07 -5.99 -12.07
N LEU A 277 16.97 -5.67 -12.77
CA LEU A 277 15.67 -6.30 -12.55
C LEU A 277 15.64 -7.77 -12.98
N THR A 278 16.53 -8.18 -13.88
CA THR A 278 16.63 -9.59 -14.32
C THR A 278 17.36 -10.47 -13.31
N GLN A 279 18.02 -9.88 -12.31
CA GLN A 279 18.84 -10.59 -11.32
C GLN A 279 18.06 -11.01 -10.07
N ILE A 280 16.79 -10.63 -9.98
CA ILE A 280 15.91 -10.93 -8.84
C ILE A 280 14.59 -11.50 -9.36
N PRO A 281 13.94 -12.40 -8.60
CA PRO A 281 12.60 -12.85 -8.94
C PRO A 281 11.58 -11.73 -8.70
N ILE A 282 10.61 -11.62 -9.62
CA ILE A 282 9.55 -10.63 -9.60
C ILE A 282 8.19 -11.31 -9.79
N VAL A 283 7.21 -10.96 -8.97
CA VAL A 283 5.81 -11.33 -9.19
C VAL A 283 4.90 -10.12 -9.11
N ILE A 284 3.97 -10.02 -10.05
CA ILE A 284 3.00 -8.94 -10.16
C ILE A 284 1.60 -9.54 -10.06
N TYR A 285 0.79 -9.06 -9.12
CA TYR A 285 -0.59 -9.53 -8.91
C TYR A 285 -1.60 -8.50 -9.38
N TYR A 286 -2.63 -8.95 -10.08
CA TYR A 286 -3.85 -8.17 -10.39
C TYR A 286 -5.09 -8.95 -9.95
N GLY A 287 -6.03 -8.23 -9.36
CA GLY A 287 -7.35 -8.71 -8.96
C GLY A 287 -8.31 -8.80 -10.14
N ASP A 288 -9.59 -8.68 -9.82
CA ASP A 288 -10.71 -8.85 -10.73
C ASP A 288 -11.25 -7.48 -11.21
N TYR A 289 -12.35 -7.53 -11.96
CA TYR A 289 -13.06 -6.37 -12.53
C TYR A 289 -12.20 -5.56 -13.50
N ILE A 290 -11.25 -6.22 -14.16
CA ILE A 290 -10.43 -5.65 -15.22
C ILE A 290 -11.06 -6.02 -16.56
N ALA A 291 -11.31 -5.05 -17.42
CA ALA A 291 -11.89 -5.31 -18.73
C ALA A 291 -10.89 -6.09 -19.62
N THR A 292 -11.38 -7.05 -20.40
CA THR A 292 -10.54 -7.77 -21.38
C THR A 292 -10.37 -7.00 -22.69
N GLU A 293 -11.29 -6.09 -22.98
CA GLU A 293 -11.35 -5.23 -24.17
C GLU A 293 -11.64 -3.79 -23.74
N PRO A 294 -11.43 -2.78 -24.61
CA PRO A 294 -11.82 -1.41 -24.31
C PRO A 294 -13.25 -1.30 -23.77
N SER A 295 -13.41 -0.53 -22.69
CA SER A 295 -14.66 -0.45 -21.93
C SER A 295 -15.11 1.01 -21.75
N ASP A 296 -16.43 1.23 -21.74
CA ASP A 296 -17.02 2.52 -21.39
C ASP A 296 -16.93 2.81 -19.88
N ASN A 297 -16.59 1.81 -19.07
CA ASN A 297 -16.22 2.00 -17.67
C ASN A 297 -14.75 2.41 -17.59
N TRP A 298 -14.51 3.70 -17.33
CA TRP A 298 -13.18 4.29 -17.34
C TRP A 298 -12.22 3.63 -16.35
N ALA A 299 -12.69 3.18 -15.18
CA ALA A 299 -11.83 2.55 -14.19
C ALA A 299 -11.40 1.15 -14.64
N MET A 300 -12.34 0.35 -15.14
CA MET A 300 -12.03 -0.99 -15.68
C MET A 300 -11.08 -0.89 -16.88
N ASP A 301 -11.31 0.08 -17.77
CA ASP A 301 -10.45 0.33 -18.94
C ASP A 301 -9.05 0.84 -18.54
N SER A 302 -8.97 1.68 -17.51
CA SER A 302 -7.71 2.15 -16.91
C SER A 302 -6.88 0.97 -16.39
N TRP A 303 -7.51 -0.03 -15.77
CA TRP A 303 -6.79 -1.20 -15.27
C TRP A 303 -6.50 -2.26 -16.34
N ARG A 304 -7.27 -2.31 -17.43
CA ARG A 304 -6.97 -3.14 -18.61
C ARG A 304 -5.59 -2.82 -19.15
N VAL A 305 -5.31 -1.54 -19.43
CA VAL A 305 -4.02 -1.13 -19.98
C VAL A 305 -2.87 -1.33 -18.99
N ARG A 306 -3.12 -1.30 -17.67
CA ARG A 306 -2.11 -1.56 -16.64
C ARG A 306 -1.74 -3.04 -16.57
N LEU A 307 -2.73 -3.93 -16.61
CA LEU A 307 -2.49 -5.38 -16.69
C LEU A 307 -1.75 -5.74 -17.98
N GLU A 308 -2.15 -5.14 -19.12
CA GLU A 308 -1.47 -5.31 -20.40
C GLU A 308 -0.01 -4.83 -20.35
N MET A 309 0.25 -3.63 -19.84
CA MET A 309 1.61 -3.11 -19.67
C MET A 309 2.46 -3.97 -18.74
N ALA A 310 1.88 -4.49 -17.64
CA ALA A 310 2.58 -5.39 -16.73
C ALA A 310 2.99 -6.70 -17.42
N ARG A 311 2.15 -7.25 -18.32
CA ARG A 311 2.50 -8.42 -19.14
C ARG A 311 3.65 -8.10 -20.08
N LEU A 312 3.59 -6.99 -20.81
CA LEU A 312 4.68 -6.53 -21.68
C LEU A 312 5.99 -6.33 -20.92
N PHE A 313 5.91 -5.78 -19.71
CA PHE A 313 7.05 -5.55 -18.84
C PHE A 313 7.68 -6.86 -18.36
N ALA A 314 6.88 -7.80 -17.84
CA ALA A 314 7.37 -9.11 -17.43
C ALA A 314 7.98 -9.89 -18.62
N ASP A 315 7.34 -9.83 -19.79
CA ASP A 315 7.89 -10.43 -21.01
C ASP A 315 9.23 -9.81 -21.40
N CYS A 316 9.39 -8.49 -21.26
CA CYS A 316 10.67 -7.82 -21.50
C CYS A 316 11.75 -8.29 -20.53
N ILE A 317 11.46 -8.34 -19.22
CA ILE A 317 12.40 -8.86 -18.22
C ILE A 317 12.84 -10.29 -18.57
N ASN A 318 11.89 -11.15 -18.92
CA ASN A 318 12.17 -12.55 -19.26
C ASN A 318 12.96 -12.71 -20.56
N ARG A 319 12.71 -11.87 -21.58
CA ARG A 319 13.55 -11.83 -22.80
C ARG A 319 14.99 -11.47 -22.52
N HIS A 320 15.24 -10.67 -21.48
CA HIS A 320 16.58 -10.32 -20.98
C HIS A 320 17.12 -11.30 -19.93
N GLY A 321 16.50 -12.48 -19.78
CA GLY A 321 16.97 -13.57 -18.93
C GLY A 321 16.54 -13.48 -17.46
N GLY A 322 15.55 -12.65 -17.13
CA GLY A 322 14.99 -12.55 -15.77
C GLY A 322 13.93 -13.59 -15.44
N ASP A 323 13.32 -13.42 -14.27
CA ASP A 323 12.27 -14.27 -13.72
C ASP A 323 11.12 -13.39 -13.20
N ALA A 324 10.27 -12.96 -14.13
CA ALA A 324 9.09 -12.15 -13.85
C ALA A 324 7.80 -12.89 -14.21
N THR A 325 6.83 -12.88 -13.28
CA THR A 325 5.52 -13.50 -13.47
C THR A 325 4.41 -12.49 -13.23
N VAL A 326 3.40 -12.45 -14.11
CA VAL A 326 2.14 -11.74 -13.85
C VAL A 326 1.06 -12.74 -13.51
N VAL A 327 0.38 -12.53 -12.39
CA VAL A 327 -0.73 -13.33 -11.90
C VAL A 327 -1.99 -12.48 -11.93
N HIS A 328 -2.94 -12.86 -12.79
CA HIS A 328 -4.28 -12.29 -12.81
C HIS A 328 -5.20 -13.26 -12.05
N LEU A 329 -5.66 -12.88 -10.86
CA LEU A 329 -6.33 -13.78 -9.90
C LEU A 329 -7.53 -14.56 -10.50
N PRO A 330 -8.39 -13.97 -11.34
CA PRO A 330 -9.48 -14.70 -12.00
C PRO A 330 -9.02 -15.88 -12.86
N GLU A 331 -7.81 -15.84 -13.44
CA GLU A 331 -7.24 -16.94 -14.23
C GLU A 331 -6.89 -18.16 -13.36
N LEU A 332 -6.78 -17.96 -12.04
CA LEU A 332 -6.61 -19.01 -11.04
C LEU A 332 -7.94 -19.41 -10.36
N GLY A 333 -9.06 -18.85 -10.80
CA GLY A 333 -10.39 -19.05 -10.19
C GLY A 333 -10.60 -18.26 -8.90
N ILE A 334 -9.75 -17.29 -8.60
CA ILE A 334 -9.89 -16.39 -7.45
C ILE A 334 -10.54 -15.09 -7.95
N ASN A 335 -11.82 -14.91 -7.62
CA ASN A 335 -12.65 -13.84 -8.15
C ASN A 335 -13.06 -12.84 -7.07
N GLY A 336 -13.42 -11.63 -7.50
CA GLY A 336 -14.03 -10.59 -6.68
C GLY A 336 -13.06 -9.64 -5.99
N ASN A 337 -11.74 -9.80 -6.19
CA ASN A 337 -10.75 -8.93 -5.57
C ASN A 337 -10.68 -7.55 -6.26
N SER A 338 -10.81 -6.48 -5.48
CA SER A 338 -10.63 -5.10 -5.98
C SER A 338 -9.14 -4.72 -6.15
N HIS A 339 -8.81 -3.42 -6.18
CA HIS A 339 -7.43 -2.93 -6.24
C HIS A 339 -6.61 -3.18 -4.94
N PHE A 340 -7.28 -3.38 -3.80
CA PHE A 340 -6.64 -3.46 -2.48
C PHE A 340 -6.59 -4.90 -1.95
N LEU A 341 -5.95 -5.81 -2.68
CA LEU A 341 -5.89 -7.27 -2.39
C LEU A 341 -5.69 -7.63 -0.91
N PHE A 342 -4.86 -6.88 -0.19
CA PHE A 342 -4.53 -7.10 1.23
C PHE A 342 -5.61 -6.65 2.23
N ALA A 343 -6.62 -5.89 1.79
CA ALA A 343 -7.78 -5.45 2.59
C ALA A 343 -9.03 -6.31 2.37
N GLU A 344 -9.03 -7.16 1.35
CA GLU A 344 -10.17 -8.00 0.93
C GLU A 344 -10.48 -9.11 1.95
N GLU A 345 -11.70 -9.66 1.93
CA GLU A 345 -12.18 -10.71 2.84
C GLU A 345 -11.33 -11.98 2.75
N ASN A 346 -10.83 -12.30 1.55
CA ASN A 346 -9.90 -13.40 1.30
C ASN A 346 -8.41 -13.01 1.41
N ASN A 347 -8.06 -11.91 2.11
CA ASN A 347 -6.66 -11.47 2.21
C ASN A 347 -5.71 -12.55 2.78
N VAL A 348 -6.18 -13.43 3.67
CA VAL A 348 -5.37 -14.56 4.18
C VAL A 348 -4.98 -15.51 3.04
N GLN A 349 -5.90 -15.83 2.12
CA GLN A 349 -5.60 -16.64 0.94
C GLN A 349 -4.51 -15.99 0.07
N LEU A 350 -4.58 -14.67 -0.09
CA LEU A 350 -3.61 -13.93 -0.90
C LEU A 350 -2.26 -13.80 -0.20
N ALA A 351 -2.25 -13.70 1.13
CA ALA A 351 -1.01 -13.79 1.92
C ALA A 351 -0.37 -15.18 1.78
N ASP A 352 -1.16 -16.25 1.81
CA ASP A 352 -0.66 -17.62 1.62
C ASP A 352 -0.02 -17.82 0.24
N MET A 353 -0.58 -17.20 -0.81
CA MET A 353 0.05 -17.18 -2.13
C MET A 353 1.42 -16.51 -2.12
N LEU A 354 1.57 -15.38 -1.41
CA LEU A 354 2.86 -14.72 -1.21
C LEU A 354 3.86 -15.63 -0.49
N TRP A 355 3.46 -16.26 0.62
CA TRP A 355 4.34 -17.16 1.38
C TRP A 355 4.80 -18.34 0.54
N GLN A 356 3.88 -18.95 -0.21
CA GLN A 356 4.20 -20.05 -1.09
C GLN A 356 5.16 -19.62 -2.21
N TRP A 357 4.93 -18.46 -2.83
CA TRP A 357 5.83 -17.93 -3.85
C TRP A 357 7.24 -17.67 -3.29
N LEU A 358 7.36 -17.05 -2.11
CA LEU A 358 8.66 -16.81 -1.48
C LEU A 358 9.39 -18.11 -1.18
N LYS A 359 8.68 -19.14 -0.70
CA LYS A 359 9.24 -20.47 -0.47
C LYS A 359 9.71 -21.13 -1.77
N ASP A 360 8.92 -21.04 -2.84
CA ASP A 360 9.28 -21.61 -4.15
C ASP A 360 10.51 -20.93 -4.76
N LYS A 361 10.74 -19.65 -4.43
CA LYS A 361 11.97 -18.91 -4.79
C LYS A 361 13.14 -19.12 -3.82
N GLY A 362 12.97 -19.89 -2.75
CA GLY A 362 14.01 -20.11 -1.74
C GLY A 362 14.33 -18.86 -0.92
N LEU A 363 13.34 -18.01 -0.67
CA LEU A 363 13.48 -16.72 0.01
C LEU A 363 12.83 -16.72 1.41
N ASP A 364 12.55 -17.90 1.97
CA ASP A 364 11.84 -18.07 3.23
C ASP A 364 12.72 -18.65 4.36
N HIS A 365 14.04 -18.63 4.23
CA HIS A 365 14.94 -19.18 5.25
C HIS A 365 14.78 -18.51 6.63
N MET A 366 14.83 -19.32 7.70
CA MET A 366 14.82 -18.83 9.09
C MET A 366 16.16 -18.18 9.43
N ALA A 367 16.14 -17.07 10.16
CA ALA A 367 17.36 -16.46 10.70
C ALA A 367 18.03 -17.41 11.70
N GLN A 368 19.36 -17.50 11.62
CA GLN A 368 20.19 -18.36 12.47
C GLN A 368 20.39 -17.81 13.89
#